data_AF-A0A534IXE3-F1
#
_entry.id   AF-A0A534IXE3-F1
#
_cell.length_a   1.000
_cell.length_b   1.000
_cell.length_c   1.000
_cell.angle_alpha   90.00
_cell.angle_beta   90.00
_cell.angle_gamma   90.00
#
_symmetry.space_group_name_H-M   'P 1'
#
loop_
_entity.id
_entity.type
_entity.pdbx_description
1 polymer ?
#
loop_
_entity_poly.entity_id
_entity_poly.type
_entity_poly.pdbx_seq_one_letter_code
_entity_poly.pdbx_strand_id
1 'polypeptide(L)'
;MPRDPEREAFVERVKAIDRVFKAGDVDGTLGLLPALMAMGAERPILSQKKSHYVGSLALRCLRKGDAKSAIRFLDFADANIRDDHLIPMLRDERAKFRKEAVRATAPGAATG
;
A
#
# COMPACT_ATOMS: atom_id res chain seq x y z
N MET A 1 5.30 16.03 24.52
CA MET A 1 5.08 14.63 24.13
C MET A 1 6.40 14.07 23.65
N PRO A 2 6.95 13.00 24.25
CA PRO A 2 8.14 12.35 23.70
C PRO A 2 7.84 11.87 22.28
N ARG A 3 8.80 12.06 21.36
CA ARG A 3 8.72 11.54 19.99
C ARG A 3 8.71 10.02 20.06
N ASP A 4 7.69 9.37 19.47
CA ASP A 4 7.62 7.91 19.33
C ASP A 4 8.71 7.47 18.33
N PRO A 5 9.80 6.82 18.77
CA PRO A 5 10.94 6.49 17.90
C PRO A 5 10.57 5.53 16.77
N GLU A 6 9.61 4.63 17.00
CA GLU A 6 9.13 3.73 15.95
C GLU A 6 8.34 4.48 14.88
N ARG A 7 7.59 5.51 15.28
CA ARG A 7 6.89 6.38 14.32
C ARG A 7 7.88 7.14 13.45
N GLU A 8 8.99 7.60 14.00
CA GLU A 8 10.04 8.29 13.23
C GLU A 8 10.73 7.33 12.26
N ALA A 9 11.11 6.15 12.74
CA ALA A 9 11.69 5.11 11.90
C ALA A 9 10.72 4.69 10.77
N PHE A 10 9.42 4.60 11.05
CA PHE A 10 8.40 4.30 10.03
C PHE A 10 8.38 5.39 8.95
N VAL A 11 8.41 6.67 9.34
CA VAL A 11 8.41 7.79 8.41
C VAL A 11 9.65 7.80 7.53
N GLU A 12 10.83 7.60 8.11
CA GLU A 12 12.08 7.54 7.32
C GLU A 12 12.08 6.38 6.33
N ARG A 13 11.54 5.22 6.74
CA ARG A 13 11.43 4.07 5.85
C ARG A 13 10.44 4.31 4.72
N VAL A 14 9.29 4.92 5.00
CA VAL A 14 8.33 5.36 3.97
C VAL A 14 8.98 6.34 2.99
N LYS A 15 9.76 7.32 3.46
CA LYS A 15 10.48 8.26 2.58
C LYS A 15 11.46 7.55 1.66
N ALA A 16 12.21 6.58 2.18
CA ALA A 16 13.15 5.79 1.38
C ALA A 16 12.43 4.99 0.30
N ILE A 17 11.32 4.33 0.65
CA ILE A 17 10.48 3.58 -0.30
C ILE A 17 9.89 4.52 -1.35
N ASP A 18 9.38 5.69 -0.95
CA ASP A 18 8.78 6.65 -1.86
C ASP A 18 9.76 7.17 -2.92
N ARG A 19 11.06 7.25 -2.62
CA ARG A 19 12.07 7.63 -3.62
C ARG A 19 12.18 6.58 -4.71
N VAL A 20 12.21 5.30 -4.35
CA VAL A 20 12.27 4.18 -5.30
C VAL A 20 10.99 4.11 -6.13
N PHE A 21 9.82 4.23 -5.50
CA PHE A 21 8.54 4.24 -6.18
C PHE A 21 8.42 5.41 -7.18
N LYS A 22 8.87 6.60 -6.81
CA LYS A 22 8.86 7.78 -7.70
C LYS A 22 9.77 7.63 -8.90
N ALA A 23 10.84 6.85 -8.80
CA ALA A 23 11.70 6.49 -9.92
C ALA A 23 11.05 5.49 -10.90
N GLY A 24 9.86 4.96 -10.56
CA GLY A 24 9.14 3.99 -11.39
C GLY A 24 9.50 2.52 -11.11
N ASP A 25 10.36 2.27 -10.13
CA ASP A 25 10.79 0.92 -9.77
C ASP A 25 9.78 0.26 -8.81
N VAL A 26 8.76 -0.37 -9.41
CA VAL A 26 7.70 -1.09 -8.67
C VAL A 26 8.27 -2.32 -7.95
N ASP A 27 9.16 -3.08 -8.60
CA ASP A 27 9.71 -4.30 -8.02
C ASP A 27 10.64 -4.00 -6.85
N GLY A 28 11.49 -2.99 -6.97
CA GLY A 28 12.31 -2.48 -5.87
C GLY A 28 11.46 -1.92 -4.74
N THR A 29 10.35 -1.23 -5.05
CA THR A 29 9.39 -0.76 -4.04
C THR A 29 8.83 -1.94 -3.24
N LEU A 30 8.33 -2.99 -3.93
CA LEU A 30 7.78 -4.20 -3.31
C LEU A 30 8.83 -4.92 -2.44
N GLY A 31 10.09 -4.97 -2.90
CA GLY A 31 11.20 -5.58 -2.14
C GLY A 31 11.50 -4.90 -0.80
N LEU A 32 11.15 -3.62 -0.65
CA LEU A 32 11.38 -2.85 0.58
C LEU A 32 10.22 -2.92 1.59
N LEU A 33 9.02 -3.30 1.13
CA LEU A 33 7.83 -3.34 1.98
C LEU A 33 7.89 -4.39 3.12
N PRO A 34 8.47 -5.59 2.98
CA PRO A 34 8.52 -6.56 4.08
C PRO A 34 9.13 -6.00 5.36
N ALA A 35 10.19 -5.21 5.22
CA ALA A 35 10.85 -4.60 6.36
C ALA A 35 10.05 -3.44 6.97
N LEU A 36 9.19 -2.77 6.18
CA LEU A 36 8.18 -1.83 6.71
C LEU A 36 7.08 -2.58 7.48
N MET A 37 6.64 -3.74 6.98
CA MET A 37 5.59 -4.54 7.61
C MET A 37 6.01 -5.12 8.97
N ALA A 38 7.29 -5.48 9.12
CA ALA A 38 7.84 -5.97 10.39
C ALA A 38 7.78 -4.94 11.54
N MET A 39 7.70 -3.63 11.24
CA MET A 39 7.75 -2.58 12.27
C MET A 39 6.47 -2.54 13.11
N GLY A 40 6.52 -2.96 14.37
CA GLY A 40 5.38 -2.95 15.28
C GLY A 40 4.16 -3.67 14.70
N ALA A 41 4.35 -4.91 14.24
CA ALA A 41 3.30 -5.75 13.65
C ALA A 41 2.05 -5.89 14.54
N GLU A 42 2.25 -5.95 15.86
CA GLU A 42 1.18 -6.05 16.86
C GLU A 42 0.53 -4.70 17.23
N ARG A 43 0.97 -3.57 16.63
CA ARG A 43 0.43 -2.23 16.93
C ARG A 43 -0.68 -1.88 15.92
N PRO A 44 -1.96 -1.76 16.33
CA PRO A 44 -3.05 -1.44 15.40
C PRO A 44 -2.85 -0.11 14.67
N ILE A 45 -2.37 0.91 15.39
CA ILE A 45 -2.11 2.24 14.81
C ILE A 45 -1.07 2.20 13.68
N LEU A 46 -0.05 1.36 13.79
CA LEU A 46 0.95 1.19 12.73
C LEU A 46 0.41 0.35 11.58
N SER A 47 -0.40 -0.66 11.87
CA SER A 47 -1.09 -1.47 10.85
C SER A 47 -1.99 -0.59 9.97
N GLN A 48 -2.73 0.34 10.57
CA GLN A 48 -3.55 1.31 9.84
C GLN A 48 -2.69 2.25 8.97
N LYS A 49 -1.55 2.73 9.48
CA LYS A 49 -0.61 3.56 8.69
C LYS A 49 0.00 2.80 7.51
N LYS A 50 0.39 1.54 7.72
CA LYS A 50 0.86 0.64 6.65
C LYS A 50 -0.22 0.45 5.59
N SER A 51 -1.45 0.19 6.01
CA SER A 51 -2.60 -0.01 5.11
C SER A 51 -2.84 1.22 4.26
N HIS A 52 -2.90 2.39 4.88
CA HIS A 52 -3.08 3.65 4.17
C HIS A 52 -1.93 3.95 3.20
N TYR A 53 -0.69 3.65 3.60
CA TYR A 53 0.49 3.86 2.76
C TYR A 53 0.45 2.97 1.51
N VAL A 54 0.26 1.66 1.68
CA VAL A 54 0.22 0.71 0.55
C VAL A 54 -1.01 0.98 -0.34
N GLY A 55 -2.15 1.34 0.25
CA GLY A 55 -3.33 1.81 -0.50
C GLY A 55 -3.03 3.05 -1.35
N SER A 56 -2.25 4.00 -0.82
CA SER A 56 -1.81 5.18 -1.58
C SER A 56 -0.87 4.83 -2.75
N LEU A 57 0.01 3.84 -2.60
CA LEU A 57 0.83 3.33 -3.71
C LEU A 57 -0.05 2.72 -4.81
N ALA A 58 -1.02 1.88 -4.43
CA ALA A 58 -1.96 1.28 -5.36
C ALA A 58 -2.78 2.35 -6.12
N LEU A 59 -3.31 3.35 -5.41
CA LEU A 59 -4.04 4.47 -6.03
C LEU A 59 -3.16 5.26 -7.01
N ARG A 60 -1.89 5.51 -6.68
CA ARG A 60 -0.96 6.19 -7.58
C ARG A 60 -0.68 5.36 -8.84
N CYS A 61 -0.60 4.03 -8.73
CA CYS A 61 -0.49 3.15 -9.89
C CYS A 61 -1.75 3.21 -10.77
N LEU A 62 -2.94 3.13 -10.16
CA LEU A 62 -4.22 3.27 -10.88
C LEU A 62 -4.32 4.59 -11.66
N ARG A 63 -3.93 5.71 -11.03
CA ARG A 63 -3.92 7.03 -11.68
C ARG A 63 -2.96 7.11 -12.88
N LYS A 64 -1.94 6.25 -12.94
CA LYS A 64 -1.01 6.13 -14.06
C LYS A 64 -1.44 5.08 -15.10
N GLY A 65 -2.60 4.45 -14.91
CA GLY A 65 -3.07 3.35 -15.78
C GLY A 65 -2.39 2.00 -15.48
N ASP A 66 -1.56 1.91 -14.44
CA ASP A 66 -0.87 0.67 -14.06
C ASP A 66 -1.71 -0.14 -13.06
N ALA A 67 -2.77 -0.74 -13.58
CA ALA A 67 -3.68 -1.56 -12.78
C ALA A 67 -3.01 -2.86 -12.28
N LYS A 68 -2.02 -3.39 -13.00
CA LYS A 68 -1.29 -4.60 -12.60
C LYS A 68 -0.47 -4.34 -11.34
N SER A 69 0.31 -3.25 -11.30
CA SER A 69 1.07 -2.89 -10.11
C SER A 69 0.16 -2.51 -8.94
N ALA A 70 -0.99 -1.87 -9.21
CA ALA A 70 -1.98 -1.59 -8.17
C ALA A 70 -2.46 -2.88 -7.47
N ILE A 71 -2.79 -3.92 -8.24
CA ILE A 71 -3.18 -5.23 -7.69
C ILE A 71 -2.06 -5.81 -6.83
N ARG A 72 -0.81 -5.79 -7.30
CA ARG A 72 0.35 -6.32 -6.56
C ARG A 72 0.52 -5.65 -5.19
N PHE A 73 0.36 -4.32 -5.10
CA PHE A 73 0.40 -3.63 -3.81
C PHE A 73 -0.78 -4.02 -2.90
N LEU A 74 -1.99 -4.17 -3.46
CA LEU A 74 -3.17 -4.56 -2.68
C LEU A 74 -3.07 -6.01 -2.16
N ASP A 75 -2.58 -6.94 -2.98
CA ASP A 75 -2.28 -8.32 -2.60
C ASP A 75 -1.22 -8.38 -1.51
N PHE A 76 -0.16 -7.56 -1.65
CA PHE A 76 0.86 -7.45 -0.62
C PHE A 76 0.27 -6.98 0.72
N ALA A 77 -0.63 -6.00 0.70
CA ALA A 77 -1.31 -5.54 1.91
C ALA A 77 -2.20 -6.63 2.52
N ASP A 78 -2.92 -7.42 1.72
CA ASP A 78 -3.79 -8.51 2.22
C ASP A 78 -2.97 -9.60 2.90
N ALA A 79 -1.78 -9.88 2.38
CA ALA A 79 -0.90 -10.91 2.94
C ALA A 79 -0.17 -10.47 4.23
N ASN A 80 0.01 -9.18 4.48
CA ASN A 80 0.93 -8.68 5.51
C ASN A 80 0.29 -7.80 6.58
N ILE A 81 -0.95 -7.34 6.39
CA ILE A 81 -1.63 -6.43 7.32
C ILE A 81 -2.81 -7.17 7.93
N ARG A 82 -2.82 -7.24 9.26
CA ARG A 82 -3.86 -7.94 9.99
C ARG A 82 -5.18 -7.18 9.90
N ASP A 83 -6.21 -7.87 9.43
CA ASP A 83 -7.53 -7.26 9.22
C ASP A 83 -8.18 -6.80 10.52
N ASP A 84 -7.95 -7.49 11.63
CA ASP A 84 -8.44 -7.15 12.97
C ASP A 84 -7.94 -5.77 13.46
N HIS A 85 -6.82 -5.27 12.93
CA HIS A 85 -6.27 -3.96 13.25
C HIS A 85 -6.89 -2.81 12.44
N LEU A 86 -7.63 -3.13 11.36
CA LEU A 86 -8.14 -2.14 10.43
C LEU A 86 -9.52 -1.63 10.82
N ILE A 87 -9.69 -0.32 10.78
CA ILE A 87 -11.02 0.30 10.83
C ILE A 87 -11.76 0.03 9.51
N PRO A 88 -13.11 -0.02 9.50
CA PRO A 88 -13.91 -0.32 8.31
C PRO A 88 -13.51 0.52 7.09
N MET A 89 -13.29 1.82 7.28
CA MET A 89 -12.89 2.76 6.24
C MET A 89 -11.67 2.29 5.43
N LEU A 90 -10.63 1.74 6.08
CA LEU A 90 -9.41 1.29 5.40
C LEU A 90 -9.64 -0.02 4.61
N ARG A 91 -10.53 -0.88 5.11
CA ARG A 91 -10.93 -2.10 4.39
C ARG A 91 -11.72 -1.73 3.14
N ASP A 92 -12.67 -0.80 3.27
CA ASP A 92 -13.50 -0.32 2.17
C ASP A 92 -12.68 0.39 1.08
N GLU A 93 -11.70 1.22 1.49
CA GLU A 93 -10.78 1.89 0.57
C GLU A 93 -9.99 0.88 -0.28
N ARG A 94 -9.41 -0.15 0.35
CA ARG A 94 -8.67 -1.19 -0.36
C ARG A 94 -9.56 -2.02 -1.28
N ALA A 95 -10.76 -2.37 -0.82
CA ALA A 95 -11.74 -3.09 -1.63
C ALA A 95 -12.17 -2.27 -2.86
N LYS A 96 -12.35 -0.95 -2.71
CA LYS A 96 -12.64 -0.03 -3.82
C LYS A 96 -11.51 -0.01 -4.84
N PHE A 97 -10.27 0.19 -4.40
CA PHE A 97 -9.12 0.20 -5.31
C PHE A 97 -8.94 -1.15 -6.03
N ARG A 98 -9.19 -2.27 -5.33
CA ARG A 98 -9.16 -3.60 -5.94
C ARG A 98 -10.20 -3.73 -7.05
N LYS A 99 -11.45 -3.31 -6.80
CA LYS A 99 -12.51 -3.32 -7.83
C LYS A 99 -12.12 -2.48 -9.05
N GLU A 100 -11.56 -1.29 -8.84
CA GLU A 100 -11.09 -0.42 -9.92
C GLU A 100 -9.95 -1.07 -10.73
N ALA A 101 -8.97 -1.67 -10.05
CA ALA A 101 -7.83 -2.33 -10.70
C ALA A 101 -8.24 -3.56 -11.51
N VAL A 102 -9.14 -4.39 -10.97
CA VAL A 102 -9.69 -5.55 -11.67
C VAL A 102 -10.49 -5.11 -12.90
N ARG A 103 -11.32 -4.06 -12.78
CA ARG A 103 -12.05 -3.52 -13.93
C ARG A 103 -11.11 -3.02 -15.03
N ALA A 104 -10.02 -2.35 -14.66
CA ALA A 104 -9.03 -1.84 -15.61
C ALA A 104 -8.19 -2.95 -16.27
N THR A 105 -8.14 -4.14 -15.69
CA THR A 105 -7.46 -5.32 -16.28
C THR A 105 -8.40 -6.26 -17.04
N ALA A 106 -9.72 -6.05 -16.96
CA ALA A 106 -10.69 -6.85 -17.67
C ALA A 106 -10.58 -6.64 -19.19
N PRO A 107 -10.59 -7.71 -20.00
CA PRO A 107 -10.63 -7.61 -21.46
C PRO A 107 -11.95 -6.92 -21.87
N GLY A 108 -11.86 -5.67 -22.32
CA GLY A 108 -13.01 -4.84 -22.71
C GLY A 108 -12.96 -3.37 -22.25
N ALA A 109 -12.02 -3.00 -21.37
CA ALA A 109 -11.87 -1.60 -20.92
C ALA A 109 -11.17 -0.67 -21.93
N ALA A 110 -10.72 -1.20 -23.08
CA ALA A 110 -10.04 -0.45 -24.14
C ALA A 110 -10.95 -0.25 -25.37
N THR A 111 -12.15 0.28 -25.16
CA THR A 111 -12.97 0.90 -26.21
C THR A 111 -13.98 1.83 -25.52
N GLY A 112 -13.71 3.12 -25.54
CA GLY A 112 -14.55 4.19 -25.01
C GLY A 112 -13.92 5.53 -25.31
#